data_AF-A0A662S4S3-F1
#
_entry.id   AF-A0A662S4S3-F1
#
_cell.length_a   1.000
_cell.length_b   1.000
_cell.length_c   1.000
_cell.angle_alpha   90.00
_cell.angle_beta   90.00
_cell.angle_gamma   90.00
#
_symmetry.space_group_name_H-M   'P 1'
#
loop_
_entity.id
_entity.type
_entity.pdbx_description
1 polymer ?
#
loop_
_entity_poly.entity_id
_entity_poly.type
_entity_poly.pdbx_seq_one_letter_code
_entity_poly.pdbx_strand_id
1 'polypeptide(L)'
;QFVDELMEKHQSKVINGFNCQILPLEQPVEVFTLDPATFEIKKSCIDRVSRHVAPSYFVKLRFSNGREVIVTPEHPVFTWDGKDLSTKPAIEIREGMLTLGISRLPRASTPLSKEPKGSLERIPEIYLEFRRLPPEVFRMGNSSIRKIIKEIFSRQGKISGNSILIEVPSRGLAEDYQDLLLRFGIHSKLLGPTRNGGPARYKIQIETRYVPAFVNEILRTPPSLLENLLDKVTGKIEAPTIMGDGGLTSLTIESVEILPNSGKYETRWVYDVTVEPTHNFISHGVVLHNTVSIAKAGIVATLNARTTIIAAANPKRGRYDADLSVAENINLPPTILSRFDLIFVIRDIPDPSLDEKIADHILSLRSGVGKEARPPIPPNLLEKYVAYARKKIRPVMSEKAAELIKQFYLEMRKMSMKKEQEMAFESVAITPRQLEALIRLSEARAKMFLRREVTEEDAREAIELMKIMLSTVGYDVVSGRYDIYGVMAGKYISEAERRAKELEFLKEMEEDRKGPVPKVEFIQEIARLLGVKEEIVEKDLRVLREEGHIYEPRPGHISSVR
;
A
#
# COMPACT_ATOMS: atom_id res chain seq x y z
N GLN A 1 -21.48 23.06 2.74
CA GLN A 1 -21.75 23.87 1.52
C GLN A 1 -21.32 23.14 0.25
N PHE A 2 -20.03 23.05 -0.11
CA PHE A 2 -19.59 22.38 -1.35
C PHE A 2 -20.21 20.97 -1.55
N VAL A 3 -20.13 20.11 -0.54
CA VAL A 3 -20.71 18.76 -0.59
C VAL A 3 -22.23 18.79 -0.65
N ASP A 4 -22.87 19.68 0.11
CA ASP A 4 -24.34 19.81 0.14
C ASP A 4 -24.89 20.26 -1.21
N GLU A 5 -24.28 21.27 -1.83
CA GLU A 5 -24.66 21.76 -3.16
C GLU A 5 -24.51 20.66 -4.22
N LEU A 6 -23.44 19.86 -4.15
CA LEU A 6 -23.26 18.71 -5.05
C LEU A 6 -24.32 17.63 -4.82
N MET A 7 -24.61 17.29 -3.57
CA MET A 7 -25.65 16.32 -3.21
C MET A 7 -27.04 16.79 -3.61
N GLU A 8 -27.32 18.09 -3.49
CA GLU A 8 -28.59 18.69 -3.89
C GLU A 8 -28.75 18.71 -5.41
N LYS A 9 -27.68 19.06 -6.14
CA LYS A 9 -27.67 19.03 -7.61
C LYS A 9 -27.81 17.63 -8.18
N HIS A 10 -27.34 16.60 -7.47
CA HIS A 10 -27.30 15.21 -7.93
C HIS A 10 -28.07 14.24 -7.03
N GLN A 11 -29.21 14.68 -6.46
CA GLN A 11 -30.02 13.90 -5.51
C GLN A 11 -30.33 12.47 -5.95
N SER A 12 -30.62 12.25 -7.24
CA SER A 12 -30.96 10.93 -7.78
C SER A 12 -29.80 9.91 -7.75
N LYS A 13 -28.56 10.38 -7.56
CA LYS A 13 -27.34 9.56 -7.50
C LYS A 13 -26.79 9.42 -6.09
N VAL A 14 -27.42 10.05 -5.09
CA VAL A 14 -27.00 9.95 -3.70
C VAL A 14 -27.34 8.57 -3.15
N ILE A 15 -26.32 7.85 -2.71
CA ILE A 15 -26.43 6.55 -2.07
C ILE A 15 -26.61 6.80 -0.57
N ASN A 16 -27.73 6.36 -0.02
CA ASN A 16 -28.01 6.45 1.41
C ASN A 16 -27.47 5.21 2.14
N GLY A 17 -26.60 5.42 3.11
CA GLY A 17 -26.12 4.40 4.03
C GLY A 17 -26.68 4.61 5.44
N PHE A 18 -26.30 3.73 6.37
CA PHE A 18 -26.61 3.93 7.78
C PHE A 18 -25.79 5.11 8.33
N ASN A 19 -26.45 6.19 8.75
CA ASN A 19 -25.83 7.42 9.25
C ASN A 19 -24.86 8.12 8.29
N CYS A 20 -24.95 7.85 6.98
CA CYS A 20 -24.13 8.51 5.98
C CYS A 20 -24.83 8.62 4.62
N GLN A 21 -24.37 9.57 3.81
CA GLN A 21 -24.77 9.72 2.42
C GLN A 21 -23.52 9.88 1.56
N ILE A 22 -23.51 9.21 0.41
CA ILE A 22 -22.35 9.17 -0.50
C ILE A 22 -22.82 9.55 -1.90
N LEU A 23 -22.09 10.45 -2.55
CA LEU A 23 -22.30 10.81 -3.94
C LEU A 23 -21.02 10.52 -4.73
N PRO A 24 -21.02 9.48 -5.59
CA PRO A 24 -20.01 9.32 -6.63
C PRO A 24 -20.08 10.48 -7.63
N LEU A 25 -18.92 11.06 -7.98
CA LEU A 25 -18.84 12.13 -8.96
C LEU A 25 -18.46 11.59 -10.33
N GLU A 26 -19.30 11.85 -11.33
CA GLU A 26 -19.00 11.53 -12.74
C GLU A 26 -18.36 12.71 -13.48
N GLN A 27 -18.54 13.93 -12.97
CA GLN A 27 -17.89 15.13 -13.51
C GLN A 27 -16.61 15.41 -12.70
N PRO A 28 -15.47 15.66 -13.36
CA PRO A 28 -14.20 15.86 -12.67
C PRO A 28 -14.23 17.17 -11.90
N VAL A 29 -14.27 17.09 -10.58
CA VAL A 29 -13.93 18.20 -9.69
C VAL A 29 -12.50 18.01 -9.23
N GLU A 30 -11.60 18.91 -9.61
CA GLU A 30 -10.18 18.81 -9.27
C GLU A 30 -9.87 19.45 -7.91
N VAL A 31 -9.02 18.78 -7.13
CA VAL A 31 -8.39 19.33 -5.93
C VAL A 31 -6.89 19.12 -5.99
N PHE A 32 -6.14 19.92 -5.23
CA PHE A 32 -4.71 19.68 -5.06
C PHE A 32 -4.49 18.53 -4.07
N THR A 33 -3.57 17.64 -4.42
CA THR A 33 -3.18 16.45 -3.65
C THR A 33 -1.67 16.31 -3.63
N LEU A 34 -1.14 15.71 -2.58
CA LEU A 34 0.24 15.30 -2.46
C LEU A 34 0.44 13.91 -3.08
N ASP A 35 1.41 13.78 -3.97
CA ASP A 35 1.92 12.47 -4.39
C ASP A 35 2.87 11.92 -3.31
N PRO A 36 2.54 10.78 -2.66
CA PRO A 36 3.37 10.25 -1.58
C PRO A 36 4.72 9.69 -2.08
N ALA A 37 4.88 9.40 -3.37
CA ALA A 37 6.13 8.87 -3.92
C ALA A 37 7.13 9.99 -4.28
N THR A 38 6.63 11.10 -4.84
CA THR A 38 7.49 12.22 -5.30
C THR A 38 7.49 13.41 -4.36
N PHE A 39 6.59 13.46 -3.39
CA PHE A 39 6.31 14.63 -2.54
C PHE A 39 5.90 15.89 -3.31
N GLU A 40 5.46 15.74 -4.55
CA GLU A 40 4.98 16.84 -5.38
C GLU A 40 3.48 17.08 -5.22
N ILE A 41 3.08 18.35 -5.29
CA ILE A 41 1.67 18.74 -5.31
C ILE A 41 1.16 18.68 -6.75
N LYS A 42 0.15 17.84 -6.98
CA LYS A 42 -0.54 17.71 -8.27
C LYS A 42 -2.04 17.92 -8.13
N LYS A 43 -2.73 18.10 -9.24
CA LYS A 43 -4.19 18.08 -9.25
C LYS A 43 -4.69 16.65 -9.46
N SER A 44 -5.69 16.27 -8.69
CA SER A 44 -6.38 14.98 -8.81
C SER A 44 -7.89 15.20 -8.76
N CYS A 45 -8.65 14.34 -9.42
CA CYS A 45 -10.11 14.43 -9.42
C CYS A 45 -10.68 13.84 -8.14
N ILE A 46 -11.74 14.46 -7.62
CA ILE A 46 -12.56 13.88 -6.55
C ILE A 46 -13.40 12.77 -7.15
N ASP A 47 -13.27 11.54 -6.63
CA ASP A 47 -14.07 10.39 -7.05
C ASP A 47 -15.45 10.39 -6.41
N ARG A 48 -15.54 10.83 -5.16
CA ARG A 48 -16.80 10.90 -4.41
C ARG A 48 -16.73 11.91 -3.27
N VAL A 49 -17.90 12.41 -2.90
CA VAL A 49 -18.09 13.19 -1.68
C VAL A 49 -19.05 12.45 -0.76
N SER A 50 -18.87 12.59 0.55
CA SER A 50 -19.75 11.98 1.53
C SER A 50 -20.03 12.89 2.70
N ARG A 51 -21.15 12.65 3.38
CA ARG A 51 -21.47 13.25 4.67
C ARG A 51 -21.91 12.19 5.67
N HIS A 52 -21.45 12.32 6.91
CA HIS A 52 -21.68 11.37 8.00
C HIS A 52 -22.29 12.09 9.20
N VAL A 53 -23.07 11.38 10.01
CA VAL A 53 -23.60 11.96 11.26
C VAL A 53 -22.44 12.43 12.13
N ALA A 54 -22.52 13.68 12.57
CA ALA A 54 -21.47 14.29 13.34
C ALA A 54 -21.32 13.64 14.73
N PRO A 55 -20.09 13.48 15.25
CA PRO A 55 -19.84 13.01 16.61
C PRO A 55 -20.32 14.01 17.67
N SER A 56 -20.30 13.61 18.94
CA SER A 56 -20.66 14.48 20.08
C SER A 56 -19.66 15.61 20.34
N TYR A 57 -18.45 15.53 19.80
CA TYR A 57 -17.41 16.54 19.92
C TYR A 57 -16.43 16.50 18.75
N PHE A 58 -15.70 17.60 18.55
CA PHE A 58 -14.68 17.79 17.52
C PHE A 58 -13.34 18.15 18.13
N VAL A 59 -12.29 18.03 17.32
CA VAL A 59 -10.95 18.53 17.64
C VAL A 59 -10.64 19.68 16.71
N LYS A 60 -10.33 20.84 17.28
CA LYS A 60 -9.86 22.02 16.56
C LYS A 60 -8.34 22.10 16.67
N LEU A 61 -7.67 22.10 15.54
CA LEU A 61 -6.22 22.22 15.43
C LEU A 61 -5.87 23.60 14.88
N ARG A 62 -4.94 24.31 15.52
CA ARG A 62 -4.35 25.54 15.02
C ARG A 62 -2.89 25.31 14.64
N PHE A 63 -2.47 25.83 13.50
CA PHE A 63 -1.12 25.64 12.96
C PHE A 63 -0.31 26.94 13.01
N SER A 64 1.02 26.83 12.91
CA SER A 64 1.96 27.96 12.96
C SER A 64 1.75 29.04 11.89
N ASN A 65 1.09 28.70 10.77
CA ASN A 65 0.67 29.65 9.73
C ASN A 65 -0.62 30.44 10.10
N GLY A 66 -1.18 30.22 11.28
CA GLY A 66 -2.41 30.86 11.78
C GLY A 66 -3.72 30.26 11.26
N ARG A 67 -3.65 29.22 10.42
CA ARG A 67 -4.83 28.50 9.94
C ARG A 67 -5.32 27.53 11.01
N GLU A 68 -6.60 27.19 10.93
CA GLU A 68 -7.21 26.24 11.84
C GLU A 68 -8.14 25.31 11.06
N VAL A 69 -8.21 24.06 11.52
CA VAL A 69 -9.15 23.06 10.99
C VAL A 69 -9.93 22.48 12.15
N ILE A 70 -11.21 22.17 11.92
CA ILE A 70 -12.06 21.47 12.88
C ILE A 70 -12.38 20.11 12.25
N VAL A 71 -11.99 19.05 12.94
CA VAL A 71 -12.06 17.69 12.42
C VAL A 71 -12.71 16.76 13.45
N THR A 72 -13.15 15.59 12.99
CA THR A 72 -13.59 14.53 13.91
C THR A 72 -12.39 14.01 14.70
N PRO A 73 -12.58 13.44 15.90
CA PRO A 73 -11.44 13.05 16.71
C PRO A 73 -10.60 11.90 16.12
N GLU A 74 -11.16 11.12 15.18
CA GLU A 74 -10.43 10.06 14.45
C GLU A 74 -9.80 10.52 13.15
N HIS A 75 -10.01 11.78 12.75
CA HIS A 75 -9.50 12.26 11.48
C HIS A 75 -7.98 12.12 11.45
N PRO A 76 -7.40 11.45 10.43
CA PRO A 76 -5.97 11.24 10.34
C PRO A 76 -5.26 12.55 10.00
N VAL A 77 -4.34 12.96 10.87
CA VAL A 77 -3.49 14.13 10.68
C VAL A 77 -2.08 13.65 10.42
N PHE A 78 -1.46 14.15 9.35
CA PHE A 78 -0.06 13.86 9.07
C PHE A 78 0.83 14.39 10.19
N THR A 79 1.75 13.57 10.66
CA THR A 79 2.75 13.92 11.66
C THR A 79 4.14 13.62 11.13
N TRP A 80 5.05 14.55 11.36
CA TRP A 80 6.47 14.41 11.03
C TRP A 80 7.29 14.38 12.30
N ASP A 81 8.14 13.36 12.46
CA ASP A 81 9.00 13.21 13.64
C ASP A 81 10.46 13.64 13.40
N GLY A 82 10.77 14.13 12.19
CA GLY A 82 12.13 14.47 11.76
C GLY A 82 12.73 13.47 10.77
N LYS A 83 12.20 12.24 10.69
CA LYS A 83 12.71 11.17 9.82
C LYS A 83 11.63 10.56 8.95
N ASP A 84 10.47 10.27 9.54
CA ASP A 84 9.39 9.54 8.87
C ASP A 84 8.07 10.32 8.89
N LEU A 85 7.34 10.20 7.78
CA LEU A 85 5.98 10.72 7.67
C LEU A 85 5.00 9.65 8.12
N SER A 86 4.19 9.97 9.13
CA SER A 86 3.15 9.09 9.67
C SER A 86 1.82 9.83 9.77
N THR A 87 0.74 9.11 10.13
CA THR A 87 -0.56 9.73 10.45
C THR A 87 -0.96 9.35 11.87
N LYS A 88 -1.61 10.29 12.57
CA LYS A 88 -2.22 10.04 13.89
C LYS A 88 -3.65 10.57 13.91
N PRO A 89 -4.57 9.94 14.66
CA PRO A 89 -5.89 10.50 14.93
C PRO A 89 -5.81 11.90 15.53
N ALA A 90 -6.71 12.79 15.16
CA ALA A 90 -6.73 14.17 15.65
C ALA A 90 -6.76 14.26 17.19
N ILE A 91 -7.39 13.30 17.87
CA ILE A 91 -7.43 13.23 19.35
C ILE A 91 -6.06 12.93 19.99
N GLU A 92 -5.14 12.35 19.25
CA GLU A 92 -3.78 12.05 19.71
C GLU A 92 -2.77 13.17 19.40
N ILE A 93 -3.20 14.17 18.62
CA ILE A 93 -2.36 15.32 18.27
C ILE A 93 -2.15 16.21 19.49
N ARG A 94 -0.91 16.65 19.68
CA ARG A 94 -0.50 17.52 20.79
C ARG A 94 0.17 18.78 20.27
N GLU A 95 0.11 19.83 21.08
CA GLU A 95 0.86 21.07 20.83
C GLU A 95 2.36 20.80 20.69
N GLY A 96 3.01 21.54 19.79
CA GLY A 96 4.43 21.38 19.46
C GLY A 96 4.73 20.27 18.44
N MET A 97 3.78 19.37 18.13
CA MET A 97 3.97 18.39 17.06
C MET A 97 4.11 19.05 15.69
N LEU A 98 4.84 18.41 14.78
CA LEU A 98 4.98 18.87 13.40
C LEU A 98 4.02 18.13 12.48
N THR A 99 3.41 18.87 11.55
CA THR A 99 2.53 18.37 10.49
C THR A 99 2.99 18.88 9.12
N LEU A 100 2.36 18.38 8.06
CA LEU A 100 2.66 18.78 6.68
C LEU A 100 1.91 20.05 6.27
N GLY A 101 2.67 21.12 6.04
CA GLY A 101 2.21 22.30 5.34
C GLY A 101 2.70 22.36 3.90
N ILE A 102 2.28 23.42 3.22
CA ILE A 102 2.60 23.67 1.81
C ILE A 102 3.53 24.86 1.73
N SER A 103 4.62 24.72 0.99
CA SER A 103 5.51 25.83 0.66
C SER A 103 5.20 26.50 -0.66
N ARG A 104 4.61 25.78 -1.63
CA ARG A 104 4.23 26.36 -2.92
C ARG A 104 3.02 25.67 -3.54
N LEU A 105 2.07 26.45 -4.03
CA LEU A 105 0.96 25.93 -4.84
C LEU A 105 1.31 25.93 -6.34
N PRO A 106 0.98 24.85 -7.09
CA PRO A 106 1.21 24.79 -8.53
C PRO A 106 0.45 25.86 -9.32
N ARG A 107 0.94 26.14 -10.53
CA ARG A 107 0.26 27.02 -11.49
C ARG A 107 -1.02 26.35 -12.02
N ALA A 108 -1.96 27.16 -12.51
CA ALA A 108 -3.18 26.66 -13.11
C ALA A 108 -2.83 25.94 -14.42
N SER A 109 -3.27 24.68 -14.57
CA SER A 109 -3.05 23.84 -15.74
C SER A 109 -3.69 24.41 -17.01
N THR A 110 -4.78 25.16 -16.88
CA THR A 110 -5.46 25.86 -17.98
C THR A 110 -5.72 27.30 -17.58
N PRO A 111 -4.92 28.26 -18.07
CA PRO A 111 -5.21 29.68 -17.89
C PRO A 111 -6.58 29.99 -18.52
N LEU A 112 -7.33 30.93 -17.94
CA LEU A 112 -8.53 31.46 -18.58
C LEU A 112 -8.18 31.98 -19.98
N SER A 113 -8.88 31.50 -21.01
CA SER A 113 -8.62 31.84 -22.43
C SER A 113 -8.81 33.32 -22.74
N LYS A 114 -9.63 34.01 -21.93
CA LYS A 114 -9.68 35.46 -21.82
C LYS A 114 -9.79 35.81 -20.34
N GLU A 115 -8.88 36.65 -19.87
CA GLU A 115 -9.09 37.32 -18.57
C GLU A 115 -10.41 38.10 -18.65
N PRO A 116 -11.22 38.11 -17.58
CA PRO A 116 -12.51 38.77 -17.60
C PRO A 116 -12.32 40.25 -17.99
N LYS A 117 -12.80 40.62 -19.19
CA LYS A 117 -12.62 41.97 -19.76
C LYS A 117 -13.29 43.00 -18.85
N GLY A 118 -12.57 44.06 -18.50
CA GLY A 118 -13.05 45.14 -17.62
C GLY A 118 -13.03 44.83 -16.11
N SER A 119 -12.48 43.68 -15.70
CA SER A 119 -12.65 43.16 -14.34
C SER A 119 -11.38 43.21 -13.49
N LEU A 120 -10.31 43.92 -13.88
CA LEU A 120 -9.07 44.09 -13.07
C LEU A 120 -8.99 45.44 -12.34
N GLU A 121 -9.64 46.47 -12.87
CA GLU A 121 -9.58 47.85 -12.37
C GLU A 121 -10.63 48.15 -11.28
N ARG A 122 -11.73 47.39 -11.22
CA ARG A 122 -12.79 47.48 -10.18
C ARG A 122 -12.74 46.39 -9.11
N ILE A 123 -11.73 45.53 -9.15
CA ILE A 123 -11.53 44.38 -8.25
C ILE A 123 -11.59 44.79 -6.77
N PRO A 124 -10.83 45.80 -6.30
CA PRO A 124 -10.74 45.99 -4.85
C PRO A 124 -12.03 46.55 -4.24
N GLU A 125 -12.83 47.31 -5.00
CA GLU A 125 -14.06 47.94 -4.51
C GLU A 125 -15.22 46.95 -4.38
N ILE A 126 -15.34 45.99 -5.29
CA ILE A 126 -16.39 44.96 -5.23
C ILE A 126 -16.03 43.89 -4.19
N TYR A 127 -14.76 43.49 -4.06
CA TYR A 127 -14.36 42.32 -3.25
C TYR A 127 -14.15 42.57 -1.75
N LEU A 128 -14.01 43.83 -1.32
CA LEU A 128 -14.04 44.18 0.11
C LEU A 128 -15.43 43.95 0.73
N GLU A 129 -16.49 43.89 -0.08
CA GLU A 129 -17.86 43.66 0.36
C GLU A 129 -18.17 42.16 0.59
N PHE A 130 -17.66 41.27 -0.27
CA PHE A 130 -18.01 39.83 -0.30
C PHE A 130 -17.23 38.93 0.65
N ARG A 131 -16.27 39.46 1.44
CA ARG A 131 -15.51 38.71 2.46
C ARG A 131 -14.69 37.48 1.95
N ARG A 132 -14.66 37.19 0.64
CA ARG A 132 -13.87 36.14 -0.05
C ARG A 132 -13.54 36.58 -1.48
N LEU A 133 -12.49 36.04 -2.09
CA LEU A 133 -12.17 36.22 -3.51
C LEU A 133 -13.00 35.27 -4.40
N PRO A 134 -13.41 35.71 -5.60
CA PRO A 134 -14.08 34.82 -6.55
C PRO A 134 -13.20 33.63 -6.98
N PRO A 135 -13.77 32.42 -7.16
CA PRO A 135 -13.03 31.23 -7.58
C PRO A 135 -12.22 31.40 -8.88
N GLU A 136 -12.64 32.29 -9.77
CA GLU A 136 -11.99 32.61 -11.04
C GLU A 136 -10.59 33.19 -10.84
N VAL A 137 -10.37 33.94 -9.74
CA VAL A 137 -9.08 34.57 -9.42
C VAL A 137 -7.98 33.52 -9.26
N PHE A 138 -8.29 32.38 -8.63
CA PHE A 138 -7.34 31.29 -8.42
C PHE A 138 -6.95 30.56 -9.72
N ARG A 139 -7.72 30.75 -10.80
CA ARG A 139 -7.43 30.21 -12.13
C ARG A 139 -6.62 31.17 -13.00
N MET A 140 -6.37 32.39 -12.55
CA MET A 140 -5.60 33.39 -13.30
C MET A 140 -4.09 33.07 -13.34
N GLY A 141 -3.41 33.67 -14.31
CA GLY A 141 -1.95 33.61 -14.41
C GLY A 141 -1.25 34.45 -13.34
N ASN A 142 0.01 34.10 -13.02
CA ASN A 142 0.78 34.78 -11.97
C ASN A 142 1.01 36.28 -12.24
N SER A 143 1.01 36.73 -13.51
CA SER A 143 1.10 38.16 -13.83
C SER A 143 -0.08 38.97 -13.25
N SER A 144 -1.28 38.41 -13.34
CA SER A 144 -2.52 39.07 -12.94
C SER A 144 -2.79 38.90 -11.45
N ILE A 145 -2.49 37.72 -10.90
CA ILE A 145 -2.47 37.52 -9.44
C ILE A 145 -1.50 38.50 -8.78
N ARG A 146 -0.30 38.69 -9.34
CA ARG A 146 0.67 39.67 -8.83
C ARG A 146 0.08 41.08 -8.78
N LYS A 147 -0.63 41.52 -9.82
CA LYS A 147 -1.29 42.83 -9.85
C LYS A 147 -2.34 42.94 -8.74
N ILE A 148 -3.14 41.89 -8.53
CA ILE A 148 -4.15 41.84 -7.46
C ILE A 148 -3.49 41.95 -6.08
N ILE A 149 -2.45 41.14 -5.82
CA ILE A 149 -1.69 41.18 -4.56
C ILE A 149 -1.09 42.58 -4.34
N LYS A 150 -0.48 43.17 -5.37
CA LYS A 150 0.11 44.51 -5.31
C LYS A 150 -0.93 45.61 -5.02
N GLU A 151 -2.11 45.51 -5.62
CA GLU A 151 -3.19 46.47 -5.40
C GLU A 151 -3.85 46.32 -4.01
N ILE A 152 -4.00 45.10 -3.52
CA ILE A 152 -4.46 44.87 -2.14
C ILE A 152 -3.42 45.44 -1.16
N PHE A 153 -2.13 45.21 -1.42
CA PHE A 153 -1.05 45.74 -0.61
C PHE A 153 -0.98 47.27 -0.64
N SER A 154 -1.16 47.93 -1.79
CA SER A 154 -1.11 49.40 -1.85
C SER A 154 -2.20 50.07 -1.01
N ARG A 155 -3.36 49.41 -0.84
CA ARG A 155 -4.49 49.93 -0.06
C ARG A 155 -4.46 49.52 1.42
N GLN A 156 -4.06 48.28 1.72
CA GLN A 156 -4.21 47.68 3.07
C GLN A 156 -2.88 47.27 3.70
N GLY A 157 -1.77 47.44 2.98
CA GLY A 157 -0.43 47.09 3.41
C GLY A 157 0.15 48.09 4.39
N LYS A 158 0.82 47.56 5.41
CA LYS A 158 1.61 48.32 6.36
C LYS A 158 2.97 47.64 6.52
N ILE A 159 4.02 48.45 6.61
CA ILE A 159 5.35 47.97 6.96
C ILE A 159 5.56 48.35 8.43
N SER A 160 5.67 47.34 9.30
CA SER A 160 5.84 47.55 10.75
C SER A 160 7.09 46.82 11.22
N GLY A 161 8.12 47.59 11.57
CA GLY A 161 9.43 47.06 11.93
C GLY A 161 10.02 46.21 10.79
N ASN A 162 10.24 44.93 11.06
CA ASN A 162 10.82 43.97 10.12
C ASN A 162 9.78 43.09 9.41
N SER A 163 8.49 43.45 9.48
CA SER A 163 7.41 42.63 8.95
C SER A 163 6.47 43.42 8.05
N ILE A 164 6.03 42.77 6.99
CA ILE A 164 5.00 43.28 6.09
C ILE A 164 3.66 42.72 6.57
N LEU A 165 2.70 43.62 6.84
CA LEU A 165 1.38 43.30 7.34
C LEU A 165 0.32 43.77 6.36
N ILE A 166 -0.74 42.99 6.20
CA ILE A 166 -1.87 43.32 5.33
C ILE A 166 -3.16 43.13 6.12
N GLU A 167 -3.96 44.19 6.26
CA GLU A 167 -5.15 44.19 7.09
C GLU A 167 -6.44 44.05 6.27
N VAL A 168 -7.12 42.91 6.37
CA VAL A 168 -8.34 42.61 5.62
C VAL A 168 -9.58 42.50 6.53
N PRO A 169 -10.79 42.80 6.02
CA PRO A 169 -12.01 42.87 6.82
C PRO A 169 -12.60 41.52 7.26
N SER A 170 -12.08 40.39 6.75
CA SER A 170 -12.64 39.07 7.05
C SER A 170 -11.57 37.99 7.06
N ARG A 171 -11.81 36.94 7.84
CA ARG A 171 -10.93 35.76 7.89
C ARG A 171 -10.80 35.14 6.51
N GLY A 172 -11.90 35.13 5.76
CA GLY A 172 -11.95 34.43 4.52
C GLY A 172 -11.05 35.04 3.46
N LEU A 173 -11.17 36.35 3.27
CA LEU A 173 -10.27 37.09 2.41
C LEU A 173 -8.79 36.97 2.85
N ALA A 174 -8.53 36.82 4.15
CA ALA A 174 -7.17 36.60 4.65
C ALA A 174 -6.60 35.24 4.23
N GLU A 175 -7.40 34.18 4.35
CA GLU A 175 -7.03 32.84 3.88
C GLU A 175 -6.80 32.84 2.37
N ASP A 176 -7.73 33.41 1.60
CA ASP A 176 -7.62 33.51 0.14
C ASP A 176 -6.33 34.24 -0.29
N TYR A 177 -5.97 35.32 0.42
CA TYR A 177 -4.73 36.05 0.19
C TYR A 177 -3.48 35.22 0.50
N GLN A 178 -3.47 34.44 1.59
CA GLN A 178 -2.39 33.50 1.88
C GLN A 178 -2.23 32.46 0.75
N ASP A 179 -3.34 31.94 0.19
CA ASP A 179 -3.26 30.98 -0.92
C ASP A 179 -2.65 31.62 -2.19
N LEU A 180 -2.98 32.89 -2.46
CA LEU A 180 -2.35 33.62 -3.57
C LEU A 180 -0.84 33.83 -3.35
N LEU A 181 -0.40 34.13 -2.12
CA LEU A 181 1.02 34.26 -1.78
C LEU A 181 1.78 32.92 -1.93
N LEU A 182 1.15 31.80 -1.58
CA LEU A 182 1.74 30.46 -1.76
C LEU A 182 2.03 30.13 -3.24
N ARG A 183 1.34 30.74 -4.21
CA ARG A 183 1.70 30.57 -5.64
C ARG A 183 3.06 31.17 -6.01
N PHE A 184 3.58 32.08 -5.18
CA PHE A 184 4.91 32.67 -5.31
C PHE A 184 5.91 32.08 -4.31
N GLY A 185 5.51 31.08 -3.52
CA GLY A 185 6.33 30.52 -2.45
C GLY A 185 6.59 31.50 -1.30
N ILE A 186 5.67 32.44 -1.06
CA ILE A 186 5.78 33.44 -0.01
C ILE A 186 4.93 32.98 1.18
N HIS A 187 5.57 32.70 2.30
CA HIS A 187 4.86 32.28 3.50
C HIS A 187 4.42 33.48 4.33
N SER A 188 3.29 33.31 5.00
CA SER A 188 2.72 34.32 5.87
C SER A 188 1.90 33.68 6.98
N LYS A 189 1.82 34.36 8.11
CA LYS A 189 1.03 34.00 9.28
C LYS A 189 -0.25 34.81 9.33
N LEU A 190 -1.39 34.13 9.50
CA LEU A 190 -2.68 34.76 9.72
C LEU A 190 -2.84 35.10 11.20
N LEU A 191 -3.13 36.37 11.50
CA LEU A 191 -3.33 36.91 12.83
C LEU A 191 -4.74 37.50 12.96
N GLY A 192 -5.33 37.42 14.16
CA GLY A 192 -6.60 38.05 14.49
C GLY A 192 -7.73 37.07 14.87
N PRO A 193 -8.96 37.57 15.06
CA PRO A 193 -9.39 38.95 14.78
C PRO A 193 -8.90 39.96 15.81
N THR A 194 -8.38 41.11 15.35
CA THR A 194 -8.12 42.28 16.21
C THR A 194 -9.35 43.19 16.24
N ARG A 195 -9.77 43.62 17.44
CA ARG A 195 -10.89 44.54 17.66
C ARG A 195 -10.39 45.83 18.30
N ASN A 196 -9.98 46.79 17.49
CA ASN A 196 -9.63 48.14 17.96
C ASN A 196 -10.80 49.09 17.70
N GLY A 197 -11.88 48.97 18.49
CA GLY A 197 -13.03 49.89 18.46
C GLY A 197 -13.90 49.86 17.18
N GLY A 198 -13.64 48.94 16.24
CA GLY A 198 -14.36 48.80 14.98
C GLY A 198 -14.59 47.33 14.57
N PRO A 199 -15.08 47.07 13.34
CA PRO A 199 -15.31 45.72 12.85
C PRO A 199 -14.04 44.88 12.90
N ALA A 200 -14.18 43.59 13.23
CA ALA A 200 -13.06 42.68 13.42
C ALA A 200 -12.20 42.60 12.15
N ARG A 201 -10.89 42.90 12.26
CA ARG A 201 -9.95 42.80 11.13
C ARG A 201 -8.97 41.66 11.34
N TYR A 202 -8.54 41.07 10.25
CA TYR A 202 -7.55 40.00 10.20
C TYR A 202 -6.29 40.54 9.55
N LYS A 203 -5.14 40.10 10.03
CA LYS A 203 -3.84 40.55 9.52
C LYS A 203 -3.10 39.37 8.91
N ILE A 204 -2.61 39.54 7.69
CA ILE A 204 -1.66 38.61 7.09
C ILE A 204 -0.28 39.20 7.33
N GLN A 205 0.54 38.54 8.14
CA GLN A 205 1.93 38.93 8.38
C GLN A 205 2.84 38.08 7.51
N ILE A 206 3.55 38.69 6.57
CA ILE A 206 4.58 37.98 5.81
C ILE A 206 5.72 37.64 6.77
N GLU A 207 6.11 36.37 6.77
CA GLU A 207 7.22 35.92 7.59
C GLU A 207 8.49 36.65 7.16
N THR A 208 9.28 37.11 8.14
CA THR A 208 10.43 38.00 7.94
C THR A 208 11.38 37.51 6.84
N ARG A 209 11.62 36.20 6.74
CA ARG A 209 12.51 35.62 5.72
C ARG A 209 11.99 35.72 4.28
N TYR A 210 10.68 35.81 4.10
CA TYR A 210 10.03 35.92 2.78
C TYR A 210 9.73 37.37 2.39
N VAL A 211 10.06 38.34 3.24
CA VAL A 211 9.96 39.77 2.92
C VAL A 211 10.76 40.12 1.65
N PRO A 212 12.03 39.67 1.46
CA PRO A 212 12.77 39.94 0.23
C PRO A 212 12.07 39.34 -1.01
N ALA A 213 11.56 38.11 -0.89
CA ALA A 213 10.81 37.46 -1.95
C ALA A 213 9.52 38.25 -2.29
N PHE A 214 8.79 38.76 -1.31
CA PHE A 214 7.62 39.60 -1.54
C PHE A 214 7.97 40.92 -2.24
N VAL A 215 9.02 41.61 -1.81
CA VAL A 215 9.42 42.86 -2.46
C VAL A 215 9.86 42.63 -3.91
N ASN A 216 10.66 41.60 -4.16
CA ASN A 216 11.18 41.29 -5.49
C ASN A 216 10.11 40.70 -6.42
N GLU A 217 9.35 39.70 -5.97
CA GLU A 217 8.39 38.97 -6.80
C GLU A 217 7.06 39.71 -6.94
N ILE A 218 6.59 40.39 -5.88
CA ILE A 218 5.27 41.04 -5.90
C ILE A 218 5.38 42.53 -6.22
N LEU A 219 6.11 43.27 -5.39
CA LEU A 219 6.12 44.73 -5.51
C LEU A 219 6.95 45.22 -6.70
N ARG A 220 8.04 44.51 -7.01
CA ARG A 220 9.04 44.87 -8.04
C ARG A 220 9.54 46.31 -7.86
N THR A 221 9.82 46.68 -6.62
CA THR A 221 10.26 48.02 -6.20
C THR A 221 11.80 48.11 -6.23
N PRO A 222 12.40 49.31 -6.41
CA PRO A 222 13.85 49.46 -6.42
C PRO A 222 14.56 48.94 -5.14
N PRO A 223 15.83 48.51 -5.24
CA PRO A 223 16.62 47.90 -4.16
C PRO A 223 16.77 48.74 -2.89
N SER A 224 16.66 50.07 -2.99
CA SER A 224 16.82 51.01 -1.87
C SER A 224 15.78 50.84 -0.75
N LEU A 225 14.60 50.30 -1.07
CA LEU A 225 13.57 49.95 -0.08
C LEU A 225 13.88 48.61 0.60
N LEU A 226 14.59 47.71 -0.09
CA LEU A 226 15.08 46.43 0.44
C LEU A 226 16.22 46.65 1.44
N GLU A 227 17.16 47.55 1.16
CA GLU A 227 18.30 47.86 2.05
C GLU A 227 17.83 48.29 3.44
N ASN A 228 16.87 49.22 3.51
CA ASN A 228 16.27 49.69 4.78
C ASN A 228 15.53 48.60 5.58
N LEU A 229 15.04 47.55 4.90
CA LEU A 229 14.33 46.41 5.50
C LEU A 229 15.29 45.27 5.87
N LEU A 230 16.33 45.03 5.07
CA LEU A 230 17.33 43.98 5.25
C LEU A 230 18.30 44.27 6.39
N ASP A 231 18.72 45.53 6.57
CA ASP A 231 19.66 45.92 7.64
C ASP A 231 19.12 45.65 9.05
N LYS A 232 17.81 45.56 9.20
CA LYS A 232 17.16 45.27 10.49
C LYS A 232 16.93 43.78 10.72
N VAL A 233 17.11 42.92 9.71
CA VAL A 233 16.86 41.47 9.75
C VAL A 233 18.19 40.73 9.94
N THR A 234 18.86 40.96 11.07
CA THR A 234 20.04 40.20 11.51
C THR A 234 19.73 39.50 12.83
N GLY A 235 18.93 38.46 12.76
CA GLY A 235 18.73 37.50 13.85
C GLY A 235 18.72 36.10 13.26
N LYS A 236 19.28 35.11 13.96
CA LYS A 236 19.34 33.69 13.52
C LYS A 236 17.94 33.22 13.10
N ILE A 237 17.69 33.16 11.80
CA ILE A 237 16.45 32.66 11.24
C ILE A 237 16.63 31.15 11.01
N GLU A 238 16.09 30.31 11.89
CA GLU A 238 16.09 28.85 11.68
C GLU A 238 15.30 28.50 10.41
N ALA A 239 15.87 27.77 9.46
CA ALA A 239 15.19 27.35 8.22
C ALA A 239 13.98 26.46 8.53
N PRO A 240 12.80 26.64 7.91
CA PRO A 240 11.79 25.58 7.95
C PRO A 240 12.41 24.34 7.33
N THR A 241 12.11 23.17 7.89
CA THR A 241 12.52 21.90 7.28
C THR A 241 11.77 21.77 5.95
N ILE A 242 12.44 22.11 4.85
CA ILE A 242 11.94 21.87 3.49
C ILE A 242 12.09 20.37 3.25
N MET A 243 10.99 19.74 2.88
CA MET A 243 10.92 18.30 2.68
C MET A 243 10.95 18.03 1.18
N GLY A 244 12.06 17.47 0.69
CA GLY A 244 12.30 17.21 -0.74
C GLY A 244 12.38 18.49 -1.60
N ASP A 245 12.20 18.32 -2.91
CA ASP A 245 12.46 19.37 -3.92
C ASP A 245 11.17 20.13 -4.34
N GLY A 246 10.00 19.82 -3.75
CA GLY A 246 8.73 19.89 -4.50
C GLY A 246 7.50 20.58 -3.91
N GLY A 247 7.60 21.41 -2.85
CA GLY A 247 6.49 22.29 -2.44
C GLY A 247 5.83 22.02 -1.07
N LEU A 248 6.47 21.25 -0.20
CA LEU A 248 6.05 21.04 1.20
C LEU A 248 6.89 21.83 2.21
N THR A 249 6.35 21.99 3.41
CA THR A 249 7.04 22.55 4.59
C THR A 249 6.51 21.89 5.86
N SER A 250 7.21 22.00 6.98
CA SER A 250 6.66 21.61 8.27
C SER A 250 5.88 22.77 8.90
N LEU A 251 4.72 22.46 9.48
CA LEU A 251 3.96 23.37 10.34
C LEU A 251 3.92 22.81 11.75
N THR A 252 3.96 23.68 12.75
CA THR A 252 3.84 23.28 14.15
C THR A 252 2.39 23.40 14.60
N ILE A 253 1.91 22.44 15.37
CA ILE A 253 0.62 22.52 16.06
C ILE A 253 0.76 23.53 17.20
N GLU A 254 0.09 24.69 17.07
CA GLU A 254 0.11 25.76 18.07
C GLU A 254 -0.92 25.54 19.18
N SER A 255 -2.10 25.02 18.85
CA SER A 255 -3.13 24.68 19.84
C SER A 255 -4.02 23.52 19.41
N VAL A 256 -4.50 22.78 20.41
CA VAL A 256 -5.48 21.69 20.25
C VAL A 256 -6.65 21.91 21.21
N GLU A 257 -7.84 22.16 20.67
CA GLU A 257 -9.04 22.44 21.46
C GLU A 257 -10.13 21.37 21.20
N ILE A 258 -10.70 20.81 22.27
CA ILE A 258 -11.88 19.93 22.16
C ILE A 258 -13.13 20.81 22.17
N LEU A 259 -13.95 20.67 21.13
CA LEU A 259 -15.18 21.46 20.95
C LEU A 259 -16.40 20.56 21.07
N PRO A 260 -17.40 20.88 21.92
CA PRO A 260 -18.63 20.11 21.96
C PRO A 260 -19.45 20.35 20.68
N ASN A 261 -20.12 19.31 20.18
CA ASN A 261 -21.10 19.43 19.10
C ASN A 261 -22.43 19.99 19.66
N SER A 262 -22.38 21.25 20.10
CA SER A 262 -23.52 22.00 20.63
C SER A 262 -23.28 23.51 20.49
N GLY A 263 -24.35 24.29 20.58
CA GLY A 263 -24.27 25.75 20.49
C GLY A 263 -23.70 26.20 19.14
N LYS A 264 -22.63 27.00 19.16
CA LYS A 264 -22.06 27.57 17.92
C LYS A 264 -21.39 26.56 16.98
N TYR A 265 -21.12 25.34 17.44
CA TYR A 265 -20.50 24.26 16.65
C TYR A 265 -21.47 23.12 16.37
N GLU A 266 -22.75 23.29 16.70
CA GLU A 266 -23.76 22.28 16.44
C GLU A 266 -23.89 22.02 14.94
N THR A 267 -23.65 20.78 14.54
CA THR A 267 -23.90 20.31 13.19
C THR A 267 -24.39 18.88 13.24
N ARG A 268 -25.32 18.57 12.34
CA ARG A 268 -25.79 17.21 12.11
C ARG A 268 -24.78 16.39 11.29
N TRP A 269 -24.03 17.03 10.41
CA TRP A 269 -23.21 16.37 9.40
C TRP A 269 -21.75 16.82 9.47
N VAL A 270 -20.85 15.86 9.28
CA VAL A 270 -19.45 16.07 8.90
C VAL A 270 -19.24 15.61 7.47
N TYR A 271 -18.28 16.20 6.77
CA TYR A 271 -18.10 16.02 5.33
C TYR A 271 -16.73 15.42 5.03
N ASP A 272 -16.67 14.57 4.01
CA ASP A 272 -15.44 13.94 3.54
C ASP A 272 -15.40 13.94 2.00
N VAL A 273 -14.20 14.03 1.45
CA VAL A 273 -13.92 14.13 0.01
C VAL A 273 -12.89 13.07 -0.33
N THR A 274 -13.27 12.01 -1.06
CA THR A 274 -12.34 10.94 -1.42
C THR A 274 -11.68 11.25 -2.76
N VAL A 275 -10.36 11.10 -2.79
CA VAL A 275 -9.52 11.26 -3.98
C VAL A 275 -8.65 10.02 -4.12
N GLU A 276 -8.76 9.33 -5.25
CA GLU A 276 -7.98 8.16 -5.62
C GLU A 276 -6.84 8.56 -6.57
N PRO A 277 -5.66 7.92 -6.49
CA PRO A 277 -5.24 6.91 -5.51
C PRO A 277 -4.57 7.50 -4.25
N THR A 278 -4.45 8.84 -4.15
CA THR A 278 -3.58 9.48 -3.16
C THR A 278 -4.17 9.58 -1.76
N HIS A 279 -5.49 9.47 -1.62
CA HIS A 279 -6.24 9.56 -0.36
C HIS A 279 -5.83 10.75 0.51
N ASN A 280 -5.49 11.87 -0.10
CA ASN A 280 -5.18 13.11 0.60
C ASN A 280 -5.59 14.29 -0.28
N PHE A 281 -5.80 15.44 0.34
CA PHE A 281 -6.08 16.68 -0.36
C PHE A 281 -5.53 17.86 0.44
N ILE A 282 -5.35 18.96 -0.27
CA ILE A 282 -4.90 20.21 0.29
C ILE A 282 -6.10 21.08 0.61
N SER A 283 -6.19 21.50 1.87
CA SER A 283 -7.19 22.45 2.32
C SER A 283 -6.65 23.26 3.48
N HIS A 284 -7.04 24.54 3.54
CA HIS A 284 -6.56 25.45 4.56
C HIS A 284 -5.01 25.40 4.71
N GLY A 285 -4.28 25.23 3.59
CA GLY A 285 -2.82 25.36 3.56
C GLY A 285 -2.07 24.22 4.24
N VAL A 286 -2.79 23.14 4.54
CA VAL A 286 -2.31 21.93 5.18
C VAL A 286 -2.67 20.75 4.28
N VAL A 287 -1.83 19.72 4.30
CA VAL A 287 -2.16 18.44 3.66
C VAL A 287 -3.04 17.66 4.63
N LEU A 288 -4.28 17.40 4.24
CA LEU A 288 -5.22 16.59 5.01
C LEU A 288 -5.25 15.18 4.42
N HIS A 289 -5.27 14.17 5.28
CA HIS A 289 -5.41 12.78 4.86
C HIS A 289 -6.89 12.39 4.84
N ASN A 290 -7.30 11.64 3.84
CA ASN A 290 -8.60 10.99 3.79
C ASN A 290 -8.49 9.63 4.46
N THR A 291 -9.25 9.41 5.51
CA THR A 291 -9.35 8.09 6.12
C THR A 291 -9.91 7.11 5.09
N VAL A 292 -9.10 6.17 4.60
CA VAL A 292 -9.60 4.84 4.25
C VAL A 292 -9.29 3.90 5.40
N SER A 293 -9.90 4.20 6.54
CA SER A 293 -10.14 3.24 7.60
C SER A 293 -11.40 3.70 8.34
N ILE A 294 -12.43 2.85 8.37
CA ILE A 294 -13.54 3.05 9.30
C ILE A 294 -13.11 2.43 10.63
N ALA A 295 -12.94 3.27 11.64
CA ALA A 295 -13.10 2.88 13.03
C ALA A 295 -13.72 4.04 13.82
N LYS A 296 -14.98 3.91 14.28
CA LYS A 296 -15.41 4.46 15.59
C LYS A 296 -16.79 3.98 16.07
N ALA A 297 -16.90 3.86 17.40
CA ALA A 297 -18.12 3.65 18.21
C ALA A 297 -18.90 2.36 17.91
N GLY A 298 -18.29 1.20 18.16
CA GLY A 298 -19.00 -0.10 18.16
C GLY A 298 -19.33 -0.67 16.78
N ILE A 299 -19.02 0.04 15.69
CA ILE A 299 -18.99 -0.52 14.34
C ILE A 299 -17.54 -0.50 13.83
N VAL A 300 -16.88 -1.65 13.97
CA VAL A 300 -15.72 -2.02 13.17
C VAL A 300 -16.26 -2.53 11.85
N ALA A 301 -16.37 -1.67 10.84
CA ALA A 301 -16.79 -2.10 9.51
C ALA A 301 -15.57 -2.12 8.59
N THR A 302 -15.00 -3.31 8.42
CA THR A 302 -14.16 -3.63 7.25
C THR A 302 -15.05 -3.54 6.01
N LEU A 303 -14.91 -2.43 5.26
CA LEU A 303 -15.50 -2.37 3.93
C LEU A 303 -14.83 -3.43 3.08
N ASN A 304 -15.62 -4.39 2.62
CA ASN A 304 -15.13 -5.58 1.95
C ASN A 304 -14.69 -5.21 0.53
N ALA A 305 -13.44 -4.77 0.37
CA ALA A 305 -12.78 -4.67 -0.92
C ALA A 305 -12.47 -6.09 -1.40
N ARG A 306 -13.46 -6.73 -2.04
CA ARG A 306 -13.30 -8.05 -2.64
C ARG A 306 -12.55 -7.93 -3.96
N THR A 307 -11.23 -7.81 -3.87
CA THR A 307 -10.35 -7.89 -5.03
C THR A 307 -9.47 -9.12 -4.94
N THR A 308 -9.15 -9.71 -6.08
CA THR A 308 -8.14 -10.77 -6.18
C THR A 308 -6.80 -10.10 -6.46
N ILE A 309 -5.76 -10.47 -5.72
CA ILE A 309 -4.41 -9.94 -5.90
C ILE A 309 -3.63 -10.92 -6.76
N ILE A 310 -3.04 -10.41 -7.84
CA ILE A 310 -1.99 -11.09 -8.60
C ILE A 310 -0.75 -10.20 -8.48
N ALA A 311 0.35 -10.76 -7.99
CA ALA A 311 1.60 -10.04 -7.78
C ALA A 311 2.73 -10.77 -8.49
N ALA A 312 3.64 -10.01 -9.10
CA ALA A 312 4.91 -10.50 -9.61
C ALA A 312 6.03 -9.76 -8.87
N ALA A 313 7.03 -10.50 -8.41
CA ALA A 313 8.17 -9.95 -7.68
C ALA A 313 9.47 -10.49 -8.29
N ASN A 314 10.47 -9.62 -8.42
CA ASN A 314 11.80 -10.02 -8.86
C ASN A 314 12.68 -10.32 -7.65
N PRO A 315 13.58 -11.32 -7.73
CA PRO A 315 14.57 -11.55 -6.69
C PRO A 315 15.51 -10.34 -6.52
N LYS A 316 15.90 -10.05 -5.28
CA LYS A 316 16.77 -8.92 -4.90
C LYS A 316 18.09 -8.88 -5.67
N ARG A 317 18.65 -10.05 -5.97
CA ARG A 317 19.94 -10.20 -6.67
C ARG A 317 19.78 -10.41 -8.19
N GLY A 318 18.59 -10.18 -8.75
CA GLY A 318 18.29 -10.39 -10.17
C GLY A 318 18.14 -11.84 -10.59
N ARG A 319 18.67 -12.79 -9.81
CA ARG A 319 18.41 -14.24 -9.93
C ARG A 319 17.89 -14.78 -8.61
N TYR A 320 17.07 -15.82 -8.69
CA TYR A 320 16.57 -16.52 -7.52
C TYR A 320 17.70 -17.36 -6.94
N ASP A 321 18.05 -17.08 -5.70
CA ASP A 321 19.05 -17.81 -4.95
C ASP A 321 18.37 -19.00 -4.30
N ALA A 322 18.73 -20.20 -4.77
CA ALA A 322 18.23 -21.46 -4.24
C ALA A 322 19.12 -21.95 -3.09
N ASP A 323 19.73 -21.03 -2.34
CA ASP A 323 20.23 -21.22 -0.97
C ASP A 323 19.57 -20.25 0.05
N LEU A 324 18.51 -19.54 -0.34
CA LEU A 324 17.84 -18.53 0.49
C LEU A 324 16.32 -18.74 0.51
N SER A 325 15.67 -18.39 1.62
CA SER A 325 14.21 -18.47 1.69
C SER A 325 13.54 -17.55 0.65
N VAL A 326 12.30 -17.86 0.29
CA VAL A 326 11.48 -17.00 -0.58
C VAL A 326 11.39 -15.58 -0.02
N ALA A 327 11.26 -15.43 1.30
CA ALA A 327 11.16 -14.13 1.97
C ALA A 327 12.42 -13.28 1.80
N GLU A 328 13.59 -13.91 1.96
CA GLU A 328 14.90 -13.25 1.77
C GLU A 328 15.16 -12.92 0.30
N ASN A 329 14.72 -13.79 -0.62
CA ASN A 329 14.84 -13.56 -2.06
C ASN A 329 14.08 -12.31 -2.52
N ILE A 330 12.88 -12.03 -2.00
CA ILE A 330 11.99 -10.95 -2.51
C ILE A 330 11.83 -9.74 -1.59
N ASN A 331 12.51 -9.73 -0.43
CA ASN A 331 12.43 -8.65 0.58
C ASN A 331 11.01 -8.37 1.09
N LEU A 332 10.19 -9.41 1.26
CA LEU A 332 8.85 -9.32 1.86
C LEU A 332 8.80 -10.09 3.19
N PRO A 333 8.23 -9.49 4.25
CA PRO A 333 8.05 -10.21 5.51
C PRO A 333 7.22 -11.49 5.35
N PRO A 334 7.55 -12.59 6.06
CA PRO A 334 6.77 -13.84 6.04
C PRO A 334 5.26 -13.64 6.36
N THR A 335 4.93 -12.61 7.14
CA THR A 335 3.55 -12.25 7.49
C THR A 335 2.72 -11.80 6.29
N ILE A 336 3.34 -11.18 5.28
CA ILE A 336 2.69 -10.81 4.02
C ILE A 336 2.59 -12.01 3.09
N LEU A 337 3.66 -12.82 3.02
CA LEU A 337 3.69 -14.02 2.19
C LEU A 337 2.63 -15.04 2.60
N SER A 338 2.39 -15.18 3.90
CA SER A 338 1.32 -16.02 4.45
C SER A 338 -0.12 -15.59 4.09
N ARG A 339 -0.30 -14.47 3.38
CA ARG A 339 -1.61 -14.00 2.88
C ARG A 339 -1.87 -14.43 1.44
N PHE A 340 -0.86 -14.93 0.73
CA PHE A 340 -1.03 -15.49 -0.60
C PHE A 340 -1.41 -16.97 -0.49
N ASP A 341 -2.45 -17.37 -1.24
CA ASP A 341 -2.91 -18.75 -1.29
C ASP A 341 -1.95 -19.65 -2.08
N LEU A 342 -1.36 -19.09 -3.13
CA LEU A 342 -0.39 -19.76 -4.00
C LEU A 342 0.75 -18.80 -4.29
N ILE A 343 1.98 -19.31 -4.17
CA ILE A 343 3.21 -18.63 -4.52
C ILE A 343 3.96 -19.58 -5.46
N PHE A 344 4.32 -19.10 -6.65
CA PHE A 344 5.07 -19.91 -7.61
C PHE A 344 6.42 -19.25 -7.85
N VAL A 345 7.49 -19.99 -7.57
CA VAL A 345 8.85 -19.57 -7.89
C VAL A 345 9.16 -20.04 -9.31
N ILE A 346 9.26 -19.09 -10.25
CA ILE A 346 9.67 -19.36 -11.63
C ILE A 346 11.17 -19.09 -11.71
N ARG A 347 11.95 -20.14 -11.98
CA ARG A 347 13.42 -20.05 -12.12
C ARG A 347 13.79 -20.15 -13.59
N ASP A 348 14.74 -19.31 -13.99
CA ASP A 348 15.39 -19.38 -15.29
C ASP A 348 16.55 -20.39 -15.21
N ILE A 349 16.27 -21.64 -15.55
CA ILE A 349 17.25 -22.73 -15.57
C ILE A 349 17.55 -23.02 -17.05
N PRO A 350 18.77 -22.76 -17.54
CA PRO A 350 19.13 -23.04 -18.92
C PRO A 350 18.94 -24.52 -19.27
N ASP A 351 18.14 -24.80 -20.28
CA ASP A 351 17.92 -26.14 -20.81
C ASP A 351 18.04 -26.04 -22.34
N PRO A 352 19.13 -26.55 -22.93
CA PRO A 352 19.38 -26.42 -24.36
C PRO A 352 18.23 -26.88 -25.26
N SER A 353 17.50 -27.93 -24.87
CA SER A 353 16.39 -28.45 -25.68
C SER A 353 15.13 -27.60 -25.56
N LEU A 354 14.85 -27.09 -24.36
CA LEU A 354 13.71 -26.19 -24.13
C LEU A 354 13.96 -24.82 -24.73
N ASP A 355 15.18 -24.29 -24.56
CA ASP A 355 15.61 -23.00 -25.09
C ASP A 355 15.58 -22.97 -26.61
N GLU A 356 16.00 -24.06 -27.26
CA GLU A 356 15.86 -24.23 -28.72
C GLU A 356 14.39 -24.15 -29.15
N LYS A 357 13.49 -24.89 -28.49
CA LYS A 357 12.05 -24.83 -28.78
C LYS A 357 11.44 -23.44 -28.56
N ILE A 358 11.86 -22.74 -27.51
CA ILE A 358 11.40 -21.38 -27.20
C ILE A 358 11.90 -20.42 -28.29
N ALA A 359 13.18 -20.51 -28.65
CA ALA A 359 13.78 -19.68 -29.69
C ALA A 359 13.09 -19.90 -31.04
N ASP A 360 12.89 -21.15 -31.44
CA ASP A 360 12.15 -21.53 -32.66
C ASP A 360 10.72 -20.96 -32.65
N HIS A 361 10.02 -21.07 -31.51
CA HIS A 361 8.69 -20.53 -31.36
C HIS A 361 8.66 -19.00 -31.51
N ILE A 362 9.55 -18.27 -30.83
CA ILE A 362 9.64 -16.80 -30.91
C ILE A 362 9.98 -16.33 -32.33
N LEU A 363 10.94 -17.00 -32.99
CA LEU A 363 11.33 -16.70 -34.36
C LEU A 363 10.21 -17.00 -35.35
N SER A 364 9.44 -18.08 -35.14
CA SER A 364 8.28 -18.40 -35.98
C SER A 364 7.17 -17.34 -35.89
N LEU A 365 6.94 -16.76 -34.71
CA LEU A 365 5.97 -15.67 -34.51
C LEU A 365 6.42 -14.37 -35.17
N ARG A 366 7.72 -14.05 -35.16
CA ARG A 366 8.27 -12.80 -35.73
C ARG A 366 8.52 -12.86 -37.23
N SER A 367 8.78 -14.05 -37.79
CA SER A 367 9.03 -14.24 -39.23
C SER A 367 7.75 -14.18 -40.09
N GLY A 368 6.56 -14.06 -39.47
CA GLY A 368 5.28 -14.01 -40.18
C GLY A 368 4.87 -15.33 -40.85
N VAL A 369 5.68 -16.39 -40.69
CA VAL A 369 5.42 -17.77 -41.16
C VAL A 369 4.63 -18.56 -40.11
N GLY A 370 4.60 -18.09 -38.86
CA GLY A 370 3.77 -18.66 -37.80
C GLY A 370 2.29 -18.55 -38.17
N LYS A 371 1.61 -19.70 -38.27
CA LYS A 371 0.14 -19.75 -38.22
C LYS A 371 -0.27 -18.85 -37.06
N GLU A 372 -1.08 -17.80 -37.30
CA GLU A 372 -1.79 -17.12 -36.22
C GLU A 372 -2.35 -18.24 -35.34
N ALA A 373 -1.81 -18.38 -34.12
CA ALA A 373 -2.27 -19.39 -33.20
C ALA A 373 -3.67 -18.97 -32.79
N ARG A 374 -4.65 -19.28 -33.64
CA ARG A 374 -6.06 -19.01 -33.38
C ARG A 374 -6.33 -19.75 -32.08
N PRO A 375 -6.64 -19.05 -31.00
CA PRO A 375 -6.85 -19.71 -29.73
C PRO A 375 -7.98 -20.72 -29.93
N PRO A 376 -7.88 -21.92 -29.36
CA PRO A 376 -8.90 -22.95 -29.52
C PRO A 376 -10.28 -22.47 -29.06
N ILE A 377 -10.32 -21.43 -28.20
CA ILE A 377 -11.52 -20.76 -27.74
C ILE A 377 -11.48 -19.29 -28.16
N PRO A 378 -12.49 -18.79 -28.90
CA PRO A 378 -12.60 -17.37 -29.22
C PRO A 378 -12.66 -16.48 -27.96
N PRO A 379 -11.94 -15.34 -27.90
CA PRO A 379 -11.89 -14.49 -26.71
C PRO A 379 -13.27 -14.05 -26.19
N ASN A 380 -14.18 -13.65 -27.08
CA ASN A 380 -15.54 -13.24 -26.73
C ASN A 380 -16.35 -14.37 -26.08
N LEU A 381 -16.16 -15.62 -26.55
CA LEU A 381 -16.80 -16.78 -25.94
C LEU A 381 -16.24 -17.04 -24.53
N LEU A 382 -14.93 -16.93 -24.35
CA LEU A 382 -14.27 -17.11 -23.06
C LEU A 382 -14.75 -16.06 -22.04
N GLU A 383 -14.83 -14.79 -22.43
CA GLU A 383 -15.36 -13.71 -21.56
C GLU A 383 -16.80 -13.99 -21.10
N LYS A 384 -17.67 -14.38 -22.04
CA LYS A 384 -19.06 -14.74 -21.73
C LYS A 384 -19.14 -15.98 -20.84
N TYR A 385 -18.27 -16.96 -21.06
CA TYR A 385 -18.19 -18.18 -20.26
C TYR A 385 -17.82 -17.85 -18.81
N VAL A 386 -16.76 -17.05 -18.61
CA VAL A 386 -16.32 -16.61 -17.27
C VAL A 386 -17.41 -15.79 -16.58
N ALA A 387 -18.06 -14.87 -17.29
CA ALA A 387 -19.16 -14.07 -16.75
C ALA A 387 -20.36 -14.94 -16.32
N TYR A 388 -20.71 -15.95 -17.12
CA TYR A 388 -21.77 -16.91 -16.79
C TYR A 388 -21.41 -17.75 -15.57
N ALA A 389 -20.22 -18.36 -15.55
CA ALA A 389 -19.73 -19.18 -14.45
C ALA A 389 -19.74 -18.40 -13.12
N ARG A 390 -19.22 -17.17 -13.12
CA ARG A 390 -19.20 -16.30 -11.93
C ARG A 390 -20.59 -15.90 -11.43
N LYS A 391 -21.55 -15.65 -12.33
CA LYS A 391 -22.89 -15.16 -11.96
C LYS A 391 -23.87 -16.26 -11.58
N LYS A 392 -23.76 -17.44 -12.19
CA LYS A 392 -24.79 -18.50 -12.11
C LYS A 392 -24.37 -19.74 -11.31
N ILE A 393 -23.08 -19.98 -11.12
CA ILE A 393 -22.59 -21.22 -10.52
C ILE A 393 -22.04 -20.94 -9.12
N ARG A 394 -22.57 -21.65 -8.13
CA ARG A 394 -22.14 -21.64 -6.73
C ARG A 394 -21.99 -23.10 -6.27
N PRO A 395 -20.80 -23.70 -6.40
CA PRO A 395 -20.60 -25.09 -6.04
C PRO A 395 -20.63 -25.26 -4.52
N VAL A 396 -21.12 -26.41 -4.07
CA VAL A 396 -21.14 -26.83 -2.65
C VAL A 396 -20.24 -28.04 -2.48
N MET A 397 -19.52 -28.15 -1.36
CA MET A 397 -18.61 -29.26 -1.11
C MET A 397 -19.35 -30.58 -0.91
N SER A 398 -18.91 -31.65 -1.59
CA SER A 398 -19.36 -33.01 -1.30
C SER A 398 -18.68 -33.56 -0.04
N GLU A 399 -19.30 -34.50 0.67
CA GLU A 399 -18.71 -35.13 1.87
C GLU A 399 -17.36 -35.78 1.57
N LYS A 400 -17.24 -36.44 0.41
CA LYS A 400 -15.99 -37.08 -0.04
C LYS A 400 -14.87 -36.06 -0.27
N ALA A 401 -15.18 -34.94 -0.92
CA ALA A 401 -14.21 -33.87 -1.16
C ALA A 401 -13.76 -33.20 0.15
N ALA A 402 -14.70 -32.96 1.08
CA ALA A 402 -14.41 -32.37 2.37
C ALA A 402 -13.47 -33.25 3.21
N GLU A 403 -13.72 -34.57 3.24
CA GLU A 403 -12.88 -35.51 4.00
C GLU A 403 -11.46 -35.59 3.41
N LEU A 404 -11.31 -35.60 2.08
CA LEU A 404 -9.98 -35.56 1.45
C LEU A 404 -9.19 -34.30 1.81
N ILE A 405 -9.81 -33.11 1.71
CA ILE A 405 -9.15 -31.84 2.04
C ILE A 405 -8.74 -31.81 3.51
N LYS A 406 -9.61 -32.30 4.40
CA LYS A 406 -9.34 -32.39 5.85
C LYS A 406 -8.17 -33.33 6.13
N GLN A 407 -8.15 -34.52 5.54
CA GLN A 407 -7.05 -35.47 5.70
C GLN A 407 -5.73 -34.86 5.24
N PHE A 408 -5.69 -34.25 4.06
CA PHE A 408 -4.48 -33.58 3.59
C PHE A 408 -4.00 -32.46 4.51
N TYR A 409 -4.91 -31.59 4.98
CA TYR A 409 -4.56 -30.51 5.89
C TYR A 409 -3.95 -31.01 7.21
N LEU A 410 -4.51 -32.09 7.78
CA LEU A 410 -3.98 -32.70 8.99
C LEU A 410 -2.58 -33.30 8.75
N GLU A 411 -2.39 -33.98 7.61
CA GLU A 411 -1.09 -34.51 7.21
C GLU A 411 -0.05 -33.39 7.04
N MET A 412 -0.38 -32.33 6.31
CA MET A 412 0.45 -31.13 6.19
C MET A 412 0.88 -30.59 7.57
N ARG A 413 -0.08 -30.43 8.48
CA ARG A 413 0.18 -29.87 9.82
C ARG A 413 1.13 -30.73 10.66
N LYS A 414 0.99 -32.06 10.60
CA LYS A 414 1.90 -33.01 11.28
C LYS A 414 3.33 -32.87 10.76
N MET A 415 3.51 -32.68 9.45
CA MET A 415 4.84 -32.51 8.85
C MET A 415 5.52 -31.20 9.28
N SER A 416 4.75 -30.12 9.44
CA SER A 416 5.27 -28.84 9.94
C SER A 416 5.74 -28.92 11.39
N MET A 417 5.01 -29.64 12.24
CA MET A 417 5.37 -29.78 13.65
C MET A 417 6.64 -30.61 13.86
N LYS A 418 6.90 -31.60 12.99
CA LYS A 418 8.16 -32.36 13.03
C LYS A 418 9.38 -31.49 12.65
N LYS A 419 9.22 -30.48 11.79
CA LYS A 419 10.30 -29.58 11.35
C LYS A 419 10.75 -28.58 12.41
N GLU A 420 9.84 -28.10 13.26
CA GLU A 420 10.16 -27.14 14.35
C GLU A 420 11.11 -27.71 15.41
N GLN A 421 11.19 -29.04 15.56
CA GLN A 421 12.04 -29.68 16.55
C GLN A 421 13.49 -29.90 16.09
N GLU A 422 13.78 -29.86 14.78
CA GLU A 422 15.11 -30.22 14.26
C GLU A 422 15.92 -29.04 13.68
N MET A 423 15.30 -27.95 13.16
CA MET A 423 16.07 -26.78 12.71
C MET A 423 15.28 -25.46 12.83
N ALA A 424 15.93 -24.45 13.40
CA ALA A 424 15.44 -23.08 13.52
C ALA A 424 15.63 -22.27 12.22
N PHE A 425 14.99 -22.70 11.13
CA PHE A 425 14.86 -21.87 9.92
C PHE A 425 13.40 -21.57 9.61
N GLU A 426 13.15 -20.33 9.16
CA GLU A 426 11.85 -19.77 8.84
C GLU A 426 11.19 -20.47 7.63
N SER A 427 10.62 -21.65 7.86
CA SER A 427 9.69 -22.25 6.91
C SER A 427 8.36 -21.51 6.90
N VAL A 428 7.65 -21.51 5.76
CA VAL A 428 6.30 -20.95 5.68
C VAL A 428 5.39 -21.77 6.60
N ALA A 429 4.99 -21.17 7.74
CA ALA A 429 4.14 -21.83 8.72
C ALA A 429 2.82 -22.32 8.09
N ILE A 430 2.47 -23.58 8.32
CA ILE A 430 1.22 -24.15 7.83
C ILE A 430 0.07 -23.65 8.70
N THR A 431 -0.64 -22.63 8.20
CA THR A 431 -1.75 -21.97 8.90
C THR A 431 -3.11 -22.51 8.45
N PRO A 432 -4.17 -22.32 9.25
CA PRO A 432 -5.54 -22.59 8.81
C PRO A 432 -5.96 -21.90 7.50
N ARG A 433 -5.26 -20.83 7.06
CA ARG A 433 -5.52 -20.19 5.76
C ARG A 433 -5.29 -21.13 4.57
N GLN A 434 -4.38 -22.09 4.70
CA GLN A 434 -4.11 -23.07 3.64
C GLN A 434 -5.30 -24.02 3.42
N LEU A 435 -6.05 -24.32 4.49
CA LEU A 435 -7.30 -25.06 4.38
C LEU A 435 -8.37 -24.24 3.62
N GLU A 436 -8.52 -22.95 3.94
CA GLU A 436 -9.42 -22.05 3.21
C GLU A 436 -9.00 -21.87 1.74
N ALA A 437 -7.69 -21.87 1.44
CA ALA A 437 -7.17 -21.85 0.09
C ALA A 437 -7.57 -23.10 -0.70
N LEU A 438 -7.39 -24.30 -0.14
CA LEU A 438 -7.79 -25.57 -0.76
C LEU A 438 -9.29 -25.61 -1.08
N ILE A 439 -10.13 -25.13 -0.17
CA ILE A 439 -11.57 -25.01 -0.39
C ILE A 439 -11.86 -24.06 -1.57
N ARG A 440 -11.28 -22.85 -1.55
CA ARG A 440 -11.48 -21.85 -2.62
C ARG A 440 -11.00 -22.34 -3.99
N LEU A 441 -9.87 -23.04 -4.05
CA LEU A 441 -9.34 -23.63 -5.29
C LEU A 441 -10.25 -24.74 -5.82
N SER A 442 -10.72 -25.63 -4.94
CA SER A 442 -11.63 -26.72 -5.32
C SER A 442 -12.96 -26.18 -5.85
N GLU A 443 -13.53 -25.18 -5.19
CA GLU A 443 -14.74 -24.48 -5.65
C GLU A 443 -14.50 -23.73 -6.96
N ALA A 444 -13.33 -23.11 -7.14
CA ALA A 444 -12.99 -22.42 -8.39
C ALA A 444 -12.90 -23.40 -9.57
N ARG A 445 -12.31 -24.58 -9.38
CA ARG A 445 -12.27 -25.63 -10.40
C ARG A 445 -13.67 -26.13 -10.72
N ALA A 446 -14.46 -26.51 -9.73
CA ALA A 446 -15.84 -26.95 -9.93
C ALA A 446 -16.68 -25.90 -10.69
N LYS A 447 -16.50 -24.61 -10.34
CA LYS A 447 -17.15 -23.48 -11.02
C LYS A 447 -16.70 -23.33 -12.47
N MET A 448 -15.42 -23.57 -12.78
CA MET A 448 -14.88 -23.57 -14.14
C MET A 448 -15.53 -24.65 -15.01
N PHE A 449 -15.89 -25.80 -14.43
CA PHE A 449 -16.66 -26.87 -15.09
C PHE A 449 -18.18 -26.67 -15.03
N LEU A 450 -18.66 -25.52 -14.54
CA LEU A 450 -20.08 -25.21 -14.31
C LEU A 450 -20.82 -26.20 -13.38
N ARG A 451 -20.08 -26.93 -12.52
CA ARG A 451 -20.64 -27.87 -11.55
C ARG A 451 -21.23 -27.13 -10.35
N ARG A 452 -22.35 -27.64 -9.82
CA ARG A 452 -22.98 -27.14 -8.59
C ARG A 452 -22.49 -27.86 -7.32
N GLU A 453 -21.66 -28.87 -7.49
CA GLU A 453 -21.08 -29.65 -6.41
C GLU A 453 -19.58 -29.81 -6.70
N VAL A 454 -18.77 -29.69 -5.65
CA VAL A 454 -17.32 -29.94 -5.70
C VAL A 454 -17.11 -31.44 -5.55
N THR A 455 -16.54 -32.06 -6.58
CA THR A 455 -16.29 -33.50 -6.59
C THR A 455 -14.97 -33.84 -5.91
N GLU A 456 -14.78 -35.12 -5.65
CA GLU A 456 -13.50 -35.66 -5.15
C GLU A 456 -12.33 -35.32 -6.09
N GLU A 457 -12.58 -35.35 -7.40
CA GLU A 457 -11.60 -34.99 -8.43
C GLU A 457 -11.20 -33.52 -8.31
N ASP A 458 -12.15 -32.62 -8.05
CA ASP A 458 -11.87 -31.19 -7.87
C ASP A 458 -10.96 -30.92 -6.67
N ALA A 459 -11.19 -31.64 -5.57
CA ALA A 459 -10.35 -31.58 -4.38
C ALA A 459 -8.93 -32.12 -4.63
N ARG A 460 -8.80 -33.25 -5.32
CA ARG A 460 -7.48 -33.84 -5.63
C ARG A 460 -6.60 -32.90 -6.45
N GLU A 461 -7.16 -32.21 -7.44
CA GLU A 461 -6.41 -31.25 -8.25
C GLU A 461 -6.02 -29.99 -7.49
N ALA A 462 -6.89 -29.49 -6.60
CA ALA A 462 -6.53 -28.37 -5.73
C ALA A 462 -5.39 -28.74 -4.76
N ILE A 463 -5.44 -29.96 -4.22
CA ILE A 463 -4.36 -30.54 -3.40
C ILE A 463 -3.07 -30.62 -4.22
N GLU A 464 -3.15 -31.05 -5.47
CA GLU A 464 -1.98 -31.19 -6.33
C GLU A 464 -1.32 -29.83 -6.63
N LEU A 465 -2.11 -28.80 -6.95
CA LEU A 465 -1.60 -27.43 -7.10
C LEU A 465 -0.90 -26.92 -5.84
N MET A 466 -1.47 -27.23 -4.66
CA MET A 466 -0.88 -26.87 -3.38
C MET A 466 0.47 -27.59 -3.17
N LYS A 467 0.57 -28.88 -3.51
CA LYS A 467 1.85 -29.60 -3.44
C LYS A 467 2.90 -29.00 -4.36
N ILE A 468 2.52 -28.61 -5.59
CA ILE A 468 3.43 -27.94 -6.52
C ILE A 468 3.92 -26.62 -5.93
N MET A 469 3.04 -25.83 -5.31
CA MET A 469 3.46 -24.61 -4.62
C MET A 469 4.45 -24.92 -3.49
N LEU A 470 4.11 -25.86 -2.61
CA LEU A 470 4.98 -26.23 -1.50
C LEU A 470 6.33 -26.76 -1.99
N SER A 471 6.39 -27.42 -3.15
CA SER A 471 7.65 -27.93 -3.67
C SER A 471 8.49 -26.78 -4.19
N THR A 472 7.90 -25.84 -4.94
CA THR A 472 8.62 -24.65 -5.44
C THR A 472 9.09 -23.69 -4.35
N VAL A 473 8.32 -23.55 -3.26
CA VAL A 473 8.61 -22.63 -2.14
C VAL A 473 9.48 -23.29 -1.06
N GLY A 474 9.28 -24.59 -0.82
CA GLY A 474 10.10 -25.40 0.09
C GLY A 474 11.45 -25.83 -0.50
N TYR A 475 11.81 -25.27 -1.65
CA TYR A 475 13.07 -25.49 -2.33
C TYR A 475 14.16 -24.61 -1.70
N ASP A 476 14.45 -24.80 -0.40
CA ASP A 476 15.74 -24.37 0.17
C ASP A 476 16.01 -24.78 1.64
N VAL A 477 17.21 -25.19 2.13
CA VAL A 477 18.59 -25.15 1.62
C VAL A 477 19.48 -26.30 2.17
N VAL A 478 19.10 -27.03 3.22
CA VAL A 478 20.09 -27.88 3.95
C VAL A 478 19.90 -29.39 3.75
N SER A 479 18.87 -29.85 3.05
CA SER A 479 18.61 -31.30 2.98
C SER A 479 18.17 -31.73 1.60
N GLY A 480 19.16 -31.97 0.73
CA GLY A 480 18.96 -32.50 -0.61
C GLY A 480 17.81 -33.52 -0.67
N ARG A 481 16.89 -33.28 -1.61
CA ARG A 481 15.70 -34.09 -1.95
C ARG A 481 14.58 -34.09 -0.90
N TYR A 482 13.73 -33.08 -0.97
CA TYR A 482 12.33 -33.20 -0.53
C TYR A 482 11.41 -33.19 -1.74
N ASP A 483 11.13 -34.38 -2.26
CA ASP A 483 10.04 -34.56 -3.20
C ASP A 483 8.74 -34.72 -2.40
N ILE A 484 7.85 -33.73 -2.51
CA ILE A 484 6.60 -33.66 -1.74
C ILE A 484 5.66 -34.84 -2.04
N TYR A 485 5.87 -35.53 -3.16
CA TYR A 485 5.12 -36.73 -3.51
C TYR A 485 5.28 -37.89 -2.51
N GLY A 486 6.45 -38.07 -1.89
CA GLY A 486 6.69 -39.17 -0.94
C GLY A 486 6.05 -38.95 0.44
N VAL A 487 5.83 -37.69 0.79
CA VAL A 487 5.39 -37.26 2.13
C VAL A 487 3.90 -37.56 2.37
N MET A 488 3.09 -37.59 1.31
CA MET A 488 1.67 -37.99 1.37
C MET A 488 1.44 -39.50 1.41
N ALA A 489 2.43 -40.31 1.00
CA ALA A 489 2.31 -41.78 0.93
C ALA A 489 2.60 -42.48 2.28
N GLY A 490 2.77 -41.72 3.37
CA GLY A 490 2.81 -42.27 4.72
C GLY A 490 4.15 -42.88 5.16
N LYS A 491 5.23 -42.76 4.38
CA LYS A 491 6.57 -43.18 4.82
C LYS A 491 7.63 -42.20 4.32
N TYR A 492 7.95 -41.18 5.13
CA TYR A 492 9.26 -40.54 5.04
C TYR A 492 9.92 -40.58 6.40
N ILE A 493 11.16 -41.05 6.37
CA ILE A 493 12.07 -41.31 7.48
C ILE A 493 13.24 -40.36 7.19
N SER A 494 13.67 -39.55 8.17
CA SER A 494 14.77 -38.57 7.96
C SER A 494 16.05 -39.26 7.50
N GLU A 495 17.04 -38.57 6.90
CA GLU A 495 18.29 -39.24 6.49
C GLU A 495 18.99 -39.94 7.66
N ALA A 496 18.99 -39.30 8.84
CA ALA A 496 19.51 -39.88 10.07
C ALA A 496 18.67 -41.08 10.54
N GLU A 497 17.34 -40.98 10.50
CA GLU A 497 16.44 -42.06 10.88
C GLU A 497 16.48 -43.22 9.85
N ARG A 498 16.79 -42.91 8.59
CA ARG A 498 16.90 -43.86 7.48
C ARG A 498 18.20 -44.64 7.62
N ARG A 499 19.33 -43.95 7.81
CA ARG A 499 20.61 -44.57 8.13
C ARG A 499 20.55 -45.39 9.42
N ALA A 500 19.83 -44.91 10.43
CA ALA A 500 19.61 -45.66 11.67
C ALA A 500 18.82 -46.96 11.42
N LYS A 501 17.74 -46.91 10.64
CA LYS A 501 16.96 -48.10 10.24
C LYS A 501 17.72 -49.03 9.30
N GLU A 502 18.55 -48.50 8.41
CA GLU A 502 19.45 -49.28 7.56
C GLU A 502 20.50 -50.03 8.41
N LEU A 503 21.06 -49.38 9.43
CA LEU A 503 21.99 -50.01 10.38
C LEU A 503 21.31 -51.05 11.28
N GLU A 504 20.11 -50.76 11.78
CA GLU A 504 19.31 -51.69 12.58
C GLU A 504 18.94 -52.93 11.77
N PHE A 505 18.44 -52.74 10.55
CA PHE A 505 18.12 -53.82 9.62
C PHE A 505 19.37 -54.63 9.22
N LEU A 506 20.52 -53.97 9.04
CA LEU A 506 21.77 -54.67 8.74
C LEU A 506 22.17 -55.60 9.89
N LYS A 507 22.04 -55.13 11.14
CA LYS A 507 22.32 -55.95 12.33
C LYS A 507 21.37 -57.14 12.46
N GLU A 508 20.08 -56.94 12.20
CA GLU A 508 19.08 -58.03 12.17
C GLU A 508 19.45 -59.10 11.12
N MET A 509 19.77 -58.68 9.89
CA MET A 509 20.19 -59.61 8.83
C MET A 509 21.52 -60.34 9.15
N GLU A 510 22.45 -59.68 9.84
CA GLU A 510 23.70 -60.29 10.30
C GLU A 510 23.45 -61.35 11.39
N GLU A 511 22.52 -61.11 12.31
CA GLU A 511 22.14 -62.05 13.37
C GLU A 511 21.44 -63.29 12.80
N ASP A 512 20.51 -63.10 11.86
CA ASP A 512 19.77 -64.19 11.21
C ASP A 512 20.69 -65.07 10.35
N ARG A 513 21.65 -64.48 9.65
CA ARG A 513 22.59 -65.20 8.78
C ARG A 513 23.86 -65.68 9.47
N LYS A 514 24.14 -65.21 10.69
CA LYS A 514 25.40 -65.45 11.42
C LYS A 514 26.63 -65.11 10.57
N GLY A 515 26.61 -63.97 9.87
CA GLY A 515 27.71 -63.56 9.00
C GLY A 515 27.41 -62.34 8.13
N PRO A 516 28.38 -61.90 7.30
CA PRO A 516 28.27 -60.70 6.47
C PRO A 516 27.13 -60.78 5.45
N VAL A 517 26.46 -59.65 5.21
CA VAL A 517 25.26 -59.57 4.37
C VAL A 517 25.63 -59.18 2.93
N PRO A 518 25.12 -59.87 1.89
CA PRO A 518 25.29 -59.47 0.50
C PRO A 518 24.70 -58.07 0.23
N LYS A 519 25.52 -57.19 -0.33
CA LYS A 519 25.20 -55.77 -0.54
C LYS A 519 23.98 -55.57 -1.44
N VAL A 520 23.86 -56.34 -2.52
CA VAL A 520 22.77 -56.20 -3.51
C VAL A 520 21.44 -56.61 -2.89
N GLU A 521 21.43 -57.70 -2.14
CA GLU A 521 20.23 -58.21 -1.46
C GLU A 521 19.76 -57.22 -0.38
N PHE A 522 20.69 -56.72 0.45
CA PHE A 522 20.39 -55.69 1.44
C PHE A 522 19.76 -54.44 0.80
N ILE A 523 20.36 -53.92 -0.29
CA ILE A 523 19.86 -52.72 -0.97
C ILE A 523 18.43 -52.93 -1.48
N GLN A 524 18.16 -54.07 -2.13
CA GLN A 524 16.83 -54.37 -2.67
C GLN A 524 15.78 -54.49 -1.56
N GLU A 525 16.12 -55.17 -0.47
CA GLU A 525 15.19 -55.49 0.59
C GLU A 525 14.85 -54.26 1.45
N ILE A 526 15.86 -53.45 1.79
CA ILE A 526 15.65 -52.20 2.54
C ILE A 526 15.01 -51.11 1.68
N ALA A 527 15.36 -51.01 0.38
CA ALA A 527 14.71 -50.10 -0.56
C ALA A 527 13.20 -50.40 -0.66
N ARG A 528 12.82 -51.68 -0.72
CA ARG A 528 11.42 -52.12 -0.73
C ARG A 528 10.72 -51.83 0.59
N LEU A 529 11.39 -52.06 1.73
CA LEU A 529 10.81 -51.88 3.07
C LEU A 529 10.55 -50.40 3.39
N LEU A 530 11.51 -49.53 3.04
CA LEU A 530 11.45 -48.09 3.28
C LEU A 530 10.76 -47.31 2.16
N GLY A 531 10.52 -47.93 1.00
CA GLY A 531 9.86 -47.29 -0.15
C GLY A 531 10.74 -46.24 -0.84
N VAL A 532 12.05 -46.44 -0.85
CA VAL A 532 13.05 -45.53 -1.44
C VAL A 532 13.71 -46.15 -2.66
N LYS A 533 14.30 -45.34 -3.55
CA LYS A 533 15.07 -45.85 -4.70
C LYS A 533 16.38 -46.48 -4.23
N GLU A 534 16.81 -47.57 -4.87
CA GLU A 534 18.07 -48.27 -4.57
C GLU A 534 19.30 -47.34 -4.59
N GLU A 535 19.32 -46.37 -5.52
CA GLU A 535 20.38 -45.34 -5.61
C GLU A 535 20.54 -44.50 -4.34
N ILE A 536 19.47 -44.32 -3.56
CA ILE A 536 19.49 -43.55 -2.31
C ILE A 536 20.18 -44.37 -1.21
N VAL A 537 19.79 -45.64 -1.09
CA VAL A 537 20.41 -46.59 -0.15
C VAL A 537 21.89 -46.77 -0.47
N GLU A 538 22.26 -46.84 -1.75
CA GLU A 538 23.66 -46.90 -2.16
C GLU A 538 24.48 -45.67 -1.76
N LYS A 539 23.86 -44.49 -1.77
CA LYS A 539 24.50 -43.25 -1.33
C LYS A 539 24.68 -43.26 0.20
N ASP A 540 23.67 -43.68 0.95
CA ASP A 540 23.74 -43.76 2.41
C ASP A 540 24.76 -44.80 2.90
N LEU A 541 24.86 -45.95 2.24
CA LEU A 541 25.90 -46.94 2.52
C LEU A 541 27.32 -46.41 2.26
N ARG A 542 27.52 -45.49 1.30
CA ARG A 542 28.84 -44.85 1.12
C ARG A 542 29.18 -43.96 2.31
N VAL A 543 28.22 -43.15 2.76
CA VAL A 543 28.39 -42.25 3.91
C VAL A 543 28.64 -43.06 5.18
N LEU A 544 27.85 -44.10 5.45
CA LEU A 544 28.03 -44.98 6.62
C LEU A 544 29.39 -45.69 6.62
N ARG A 545 29.95 -45.97 5.44
CA ARG A 545 31.30 -46.55 5.29
C ARG A 545 32.39 -45.50 5.54
N GLU A 546 32.20 -44.27 5.06
CA GLU A 546 33.11 -43.14 5.29
C GLU A 546 33.15 -42.73 6.77
N GLU A 547 32.00 -42.78 7.45
CA GLU A 547 31.85 -42.50 8.89
C GLU A 547 32.31 -43.68 9.78
N GLY A 548 32.61 -44.84 9.18
CA GLY A 548 33.13 -46.01 9.90
C GLY A 548 32.07 -46.83 10.65
N HIS A 549 30.79 -46.69 10.30
CA HIS A 549 29.69 -47.48 10.86
C HIS A 549 29.53 -48.85 10.21
N ILE A 550 29.96 -49.00 8.95
CA ILE A 550 29.94 -50.27 8.21
C ILE A 550 31.26 -50.51 7.47
N TYR A 551 31.58 -51.77 7.19
CA TYR A 551 32.76 -52.16 6.42
C TYR A 551 32.45 -53.32 5.46
N GLU A 552 33.36 -53.57 4.53
CA GLU A 552 33.20 -54.62 3.50
C GLU A 552 34.22 -55.75 3.74
N PRO A 553 33.88 -56.80 4.52
CA PRO A 553 34.81 -57.89 4.84
C PRO A 553 35.25 -58.72 3.62
N ARG A 554 34.40 -58.84 2.60
CA ARG A 554 34.67 -59.51 1.32
C ARG A 554 33.94 -58.78 0.20
N PRO A 555 34.44 -58.80 -1.05
CA PRO A 555 33.81 -58.08 -2.15
C PRO A 555 32.31 -58.38 -2.27
N GLY A 556 31.50 -57.34 -2.27
CA GLY A 556 30.04 -57.43 -2.38
C GLY A 556 29.31 -57.84 -1.10
N HIS A 557 29.99 -57.94 0.05
CA HIS A 557 29.37 -58.24 1.35
C HIS A 557 29.66 -57.13 2.36
N ILE A 558 28.63 -56.60 2.99
CA ILE A 558 28.69 -55.53 3.98
C ILE A 558 28.47 -56.08 5.40
N SER A 559 29.09 -55.44 6.37
CA SER A 559 28.96 -55.78 7.78
C SER A 559 28.99 -54.54 8.69
N SER A 560 28.27 -54.56 9.80
CA SER A 560 28.27 -53.46 10.77
C SER A 560 29.56 -53.46 11.61
N VAL A 561 30.11 -52.28 11.89
CA VAL A 561 31.25 -52.14 12.81
C VAL A 561 30.73 -52.23 14.24
N ARG A 562 31.29 -53.14 15.04
CA ARG A 562 30.87 -53.39 16.44
C ARG A 562 31.32 -52.31 17.40
#